data_AF-A0A1V4DXH5-F1
#
_entry.id   AF-A0A1V4DXH5-F1
#
_cell.length_a   1.000
_cell.length_b   1.000
_cell.length_c   1.000
_cell.angle_alpha   90.00
_cell.angle_beta   90.00
_cell.angle_gamma   90.00
#
_symmetry.space_group_name_H-M   'P 1'
#
loop_
_entity.id
_entity.type
_entity.pdbx_description
1 polymer ?
#
loop_
_entity_poly.entity_id
_entity_poly.type
_entity_poly.pdbx_seq_one_letter_code
_entity_poly.pdbx_strand_id
1 'polypeptide(L)' 'VFKLRYSQARQDLYDAAAEVLGEGALDVGAPWVVDRLSSLSYTIAAGTSQIQRNIVAERILGLPKGR' A
#
# COMPACT_ATOMS: atom_id res chain seq x y z
N VAL A 1 -4.25 -11.79 -4.19
CA VAL A 1 -5.12 -11.11 -3.21
C VAL A 1 -4.33 -10.67 -1.97
N PHE A 2 -3.55 -11.56 -1.32
CA PHE A 2 -2.75 -11.22 -0.14
C PHE A 2 -1.92 -9.93 -0.28
N LYS A 3 -1.11 -9.79 -1.33
CA LYS A 3 -0.29 -8.58 -1.57
C LYS A 3 -1.09 -7.28 -1.55
N LEU A 4 -2.26 -7.26 -2.20
CA LEU A 4 -3.12 -6.07 -2.24
C LEU A 4 -3.63 -5.71 -0.85
N ARG A 5 -4.07 -6.71 -0.08
CA ARG A 5 -4.56 -6.51 1.29
C ARG A 5 -3.44 -6.10 2.23
N TYR A 6 -2.27 -6.72 2.12
CA TYR A 6 -1.08 -6.37 2.90
C TYR A 6 -0.63 -4.94 2.61
N SER A 7 -0.48 -4.58 1.33
CA SER A 7 -0.07 -3.24 0.93
C SER A 7 -1.06 -2.20 1.44
N GLN A 8 -2.38 -2.43 1.32
CA GLN A 8 -3.39 -1.50 1.81
C GLN A 8 -3.38 -1.39 3.33
N ALA A 9 -3.38 -2.53 4.05
CA ALA A 9 -3.37 -2.53 5.51
C ALA A 9 -2.14 -1.81 6.09
N ARG A 10 -0.99 -1.88 5.41
CA ARG A 10 0.21 -1.12 5.80
C ARG A 10 0.03 0.38 5.58
N GLN A 11 -0.59 0.81 4.48
CA GLN A 11 -0.92 2.23 4.28
C GLN A 11 -1.85 2.72 5.39
N ASP A 12 -2.98 2.03 5.60
CA ASP A 12 -3.99 2.41 6.58
C ASP A 12 -3.40 2.47 8.01
N LEU A 13 -2.55 1.50 8.36
CA LEU A 13 -1.85 1.48 9.65
C LEU A 13 -0.96 2.70 9.84
N TYR A 14 -0.16 3.04 8.83
CA TYR A 14 0.79 4.14 8.93
C TYR A 14 0.12 5.51 8.83
N ASP A 15 -0.98 5.63 8.10
CA ASP A 15 -1.79 6.84 8.10
C ASP A 15 -2.45 7.06 9.47
N ALA A 16 -3.01 6.02 10.08
CA ALA A 16 -3.51 6.10 11.45
C ALA A 16 -2.41 6.47 12.46
N ALA A 17 -1.21 5.91 12.31
CA ALA A 17 -0.06 6.29 13.14
C ALA A 17 0.34 7.77 12.96
N ALA A 18 0.33 8.27 11.73
CA ALA A 18 0.61 9.67 11.44
C ALA A 18 -0.45 10.60 12.04
N GLU A 19 -1.74 10.23 11.99
CA GLU A 19 -2.82 10.97 12.64
C GLU A 19 -2.62 11.05 14.16
N VAL A 20 -2.23 9.94 14.80
CA VAL A 20 -1.94 9.92 16.25
C VAL A 20 -0.72 10.78 16.61
N LEU A 21 0.31 10.79 15.76
CA LEU A 21 1.53 11.58 15.98
C LEU A 21 1.33 13.08 15.78
N GLY A 22 0.30 13.50 15.04
CA GLY A 22 0.05 14.89 14.71
C GLY A 22 1.26 15.53 14.01
N GLU A 23 1.72 16.69 14.52
CA GLU A 23 2.90 17.39 13.98
C GLU A 23 4.19 16.55 14.04
N GLY A 24 4.27 15.59 14.97
CA GLY A 24 5.40 14.66 15.06
C GLY A 24 5.57 13.77 13.83
N ALA A 25 4.52 13.60 13.00
CA ALA A 25 4.62 12.88 11.74
C ALA A 25 5.50 13.58 10.69
N LEU A 26 5.86 14.85 10.91
CA LEU A 26 6.77 15.62 10.05
C LEU A 26 8.25 15.44 10.44
N ASP A 27 8.53 14.80 11.57
CA ASP A 27 9.88 14.49 12.02
C ASP A 27 10.27 13.07 11.60
N VAL A 28 11.27 12.95 10.74
CA VAL A 28 11.81 11.65 10.30
C VAL A 28 12.47 10.86 11.44
N GLY A 29 12.82 11.52 12.56
CA GLY A 29 13.30 10.87 13.78
C GLY A 29 12.18 10.29 14.64
N ALA A 30 10.92 10.69 14.42
CA ALA A 30 9.80 10.18 15.18
C ALA A 30 9.51 8.71 14.82
N PRO A 31 9.02 7.91 15.78
CA PRO A 31 8.69 6.51 15.54
C PRO A 31 7.74 6.37 14.33
N TRP A 32 7.98 5.35 13.50
CA TRP A 32 7.09 4.91 12.41
C TRP A 32 7.07 5.83 11.18
N VAL A 33 7.66 7.03 11.23
CA VAL A 33 7.71 7.95 10.08
C VAL A 33 8.55 7.38 8.93
N VAL A 34 9.74 6.85 9.22
CA VAL A 34 10.60 6.22 8.19
C VAL A 34 9.92 4.99 7.58
N ASP A 35 9.24 4.18 8.39
CA ASP A 35 8.56 3.01 7.88
C ASP A 35 7.34 3.38 7.03
N ARG A 36 6.60 4.44 7.41
CA ARG A 36 5.50 5.00 6.61
C ARG A 36 5.98 5.41 5.24
N LEU A 37 7.06 6.20 5.17
CA LEU A 37 7.66 6.61 3.89
C LEU A 37 8.11 5.41 3.07
N SER A 38 8.76 4.43 3.70
CA SER A 38 9.20 3.20 3.05
C SER A 38 8.02 2.36 2.54
N SER A 39 6.89 2.37 3.24
CA SER A 39 5.71 1.57 2.91
C SER A 39 5.06 1.96 1.60
N LEU A 40 5.26 3.20 1.13
CA LEU A 40 4.76 3.68 -0.17
C LEU A 40 5.21 2.76 -1.31
N SER A 41 6.43 2.23 -1.20
CA SER A 41 7.00 1.29 -2.17
C SER A 41 6.19 0.00 -2.32
N TYR A 42 5.44 -0.44 -1.30
CA TYR A 42 4.63 -1.67 -1.38
C TYR A 42 3.55 -1.61 -2.45
N THR A 43 3.07 -0.40 -2.77
CA THR A 43 2.07 -0.21 -3.83
C THR A 43 2.63 -0.52 -5.22
N ILE A 44 3.96 -0.54 -5.38
CA ILE A 44 4.69 -0.75 -6.63
C ILE A 44 5.40 -2.11 -6.64
N ALA A 45 6.04 -2.47 -5.52
CA ALA A 45 6.87 -3.66 -5.40
C ALA A 45 6.11 -4.94 -5.79
N ALA A 46 6.79 -5.82 -6.52
CA ALA A 46 6.24 -7.06 -7.07
C ALA A 46 4.97 -6.86 -7.91
N GLY A 47 4.91 -5.76 -8.66
CA GLY A 47 3.78 -5.37 -9.51
C GLY A 47 2.87 -4.37 -8.81
N THR A 48 2.47 -3.33 -9.54
CA THR A 48 1.67 -2.25 -8.96
C THR A 48 0.31 -2.77 -8.48
N SER A 49 -0.29 -2.10 -7.51
CA SER A 49 -1.62 -2.48 -7.01
C SER A 49 -2.69 -2.45 -8.10
N GLN A 50 -2.56 -1.61 -9.13
CA GLN A 50 -3.46 -1.60 -10.29
C GLN A 50 -3.29 -2.86 -11.14
N ILE A 51 -2.04 -3.23 -11.49
CA ILE A 51 -1.76 -4.45 -12.26
C ILE A 51 -2.25 -5.69 -11.50
N GLN A 52 -2.01 -5.74 -10.19
CA GLN A 52 -2.47 -6.86 -9.35
C GLN A 52 -4.01 -6.95 -9.28
N ARG A 53 -4.74 -5.83 -9.35
CA ARG A 53 -6.21 -5.84 -9.44
C ARG A 53 -6.68 -6.34 -10.80
N ASN A 54 -6.03 -5.94 -11.89
CA ASN A 54 -6.33 -6.45 -13.22
C ASN A 54 -6.15 -7.98 -13.27
N ILE A 55 -5.03 -8.49 -12.76
CA ILE A 55 -4.77 -9.94 -12.69
C ILE A 55 -5.86 -10.66 -11.89
N VAL A 56 -6.33 -10.07 -10.78
CA VAL A 56 -7.42 -10.66 -9.99
C VAL A 56 -8.73 -10.65 -10.79
N ALA A 57 -9.05 -9.57 -11.49
CA ALA A 57 -10.26 -9.48 -12.30
C ALA A 57 -10.24 -10.45 -13.49
N GLU A 58 -9.11 -10.58 -14.20
CA GLU A 58 -8.91 -11.57 -15.25
C GLU A 58 -9.12 -13.00 -14.72
N ARG A 59 -8.52 -13.33 -13.57
CA ARG A 59 -8.54 -14.70 -13.03
C ARG A 59 -9.86 -15.09 -12.37
N ILE A 60 -10.50 -14.17 -11.65
CA ILE A 60 -11.72 -14.48 -10.87
C ILE A 60 -12.97 -14.19 -11.69
N LEU A 61 -12.99 -13.10 -12.44
CA LEU A 61 -14.18 -12.64 -13.18
C LEU A 61 -14.11 -13.00 -14.67
N GLY A 62 -13.00 -13.57 -15.16
CA GLY A 62 -12.83 -13.92 -16.58
C GLY A 62 -12.74 -12.71 -17.50
N LEU A 63 -12.38 -11.53 -16.97
CA LEU A 63 -12.24 -10.33 -17.81
C LEU A 63 -11.13 -10.51 -18.85
N PRO A 64 -11.28 -9.90 -20.04
CA PRO A 64 -10.24 -9.94 -21.06
C PRO A 64 -8.97 -9.24 -20.57
N LYS A 65 -7.82 -9.76 -21.01
CA LYS A 65 -6.52 -9.13 -20.74
C LYS A 65 -6.45 -7.78 -21.46
N GLY A 66 -5.75 -6.82 -20.85
CA GLY A 66 -5.44 -5.55 -21.50
C GLY A 66 -4.76 -5.78 -22.86
N ARG A 67 -5.14 -4.97 -23.86
CA ARG A 67 -4.53 -4.99 -25.20
C ARG A 67 -3.11 -4.44 -25.17
#